data_AF-U7V244-F1
#
_entry.id   AF-U7V244-F1
#
_cell.length_a   1.000
_cell.length_b   1.000
_cell.length_c   1.000
_cell.angle_alpha   90.00
_cell.angle_beta   90.00
_cell.angle_gamma   90.00
#
_symmetry.space_group_name_H-M   'P 1'
#
loop_
_entity.id
_entity.type
_entity.pdbx_description
1 polymer ?
#
loop_
_entity_poly.entity_id
_entity_poly.type
_entity_poly.pdbx_seq_one_letter_code
_entity_poly.pdbx_strand_id
1 'polypeptide(L)'
;MVKRIIATGGYAANFDMVKEYLDDGVYQKENLPKTLENTNHPGATGDGIKMAKDVNAQLVDMKHVQLLPMPADRFGPTINVDNVIFINKDGNRYVKEDGRRDEICLATFAQKDGQYYMINDSQIIPSDRKTTSGQDLDELIKKGTVIEAPTLAQLSKEIGIPEDVLVKTINDFNQAVEKKSNNLGRQIWGNKIEKGPFYATLRFPALHHTMGGVKINEKAQVIDKNNAPINGLYAAGEVTGGIHGANRLGGNAITDIIVFGRIAGKNIMRQ
;
A
#
# COMPACT_ATOMS: atom_id res chain seq x y z
N MET A 1 31.06 -4.48 -26.62
CA MET A 1 30.70 -4.02 -25.26
C MET A 1 29.38 -4.66 -24.88
N VAL A 2 29.26 -5.31 -23.71
CA VAL A 2 28.01 -5.97 -23.30
C VAL A 2 27.09 -4.93 -22.67
N LYS A 3 25.87 -4.82 -23.21
CA LYS A 3 24.85 -3.87 -22.77
C LYS A 3 23.79 -4.59 -21.94
N ARG A 4 23.44 -4.09 -20.76
CA ARG A 4 22.49 -4.73 -19.83
C ARG A 4 21.51 -3.71 -19.23
N ILE A 5 20.26 -4.13 -19.03
CA ILE A 5 19.24 -3.40 -18.26
C ILE A 5 18.82 -4.28 -17.07
N ILE A 6 18.90 -3.74 -15.85
CA ILE A 6 18.36 -4.38 -14.65
C ILE A 6 16.92 -3.88 -14.46
N ALA A 7 15.95 -4.78 -14.50
CA ALA A 7 14.52 -4.48 -14.34
C ALA A 7 13.83 -5.54 -13.47
N THR A 8 14.47 -5.90 -12.36
CA THR A 8 14.14 -7.09 -11.54
C THR A 8 13.12 -6.82 -10.42
N GLY A 9 12.57 -5.61 -10.33
CA GLY A 9 11.72 -5.21 -9.21
C GLY A 9 12.49 -4.99 -7.89
N GLY A 10 11.74 -4.85 -6.80
CA GLY A 10 12.23 -4.53 -5.47
C GLY A 10 12.63 -5.72 -4.61
N TYR A 11 12.64 -5.50 -3.29
CA TYR A 11 13.05 -6.49 -2.30
C TYR A 11 12.05 -6.67 -1.13
N ALA A 12 10.81 -6.19 -1.27
CA ALA A 12 9.80 -6.25 -0.22
C ALA A 12 9.40 -7.67 0.23
N ALA A 13 9.63 -8.71 -0.61
CA ALA A 13 9.39 -10.10 -0.22
C ALA A 13 10.57 -10.71 0.58
N ASN A 14 11.72 -10.03 0.63
CA ASN A 14 12.89 -10.46 1.42
C ASN A 14 12.94 -9.69 2.73
N PHE A 15 12.33 -10.27 3.76
CA PHE A 15 12.19 -9.61 5.06
C PHE A 15 13.53 -9.35 5.76
N ASP A 16 14.54 -10.18 5.52
CA ASP A 16 15.89 -9.96 6.06
C ASP A 16 16.53 -8.73 5.43
N MET A 17 16.40 -8.55 4.11
CA MET A 17 16.89 -7.35 3.42
C MET A 17 16.10 -6.10 3.81
N VAL A 18 14.78 -6.21 4.00
CA VAL A 18 13.96 -5.12 4.58
C VAL A 18 14.51 -4.71 5.95
N LYS A 19 14.76 -5.67 6.84
CA LYS A 19 15.34 -5.40 8.17
C LYS A 19 16.77 -4.90 8.12
N GLU A 20 17.58 -5.33 7.14
CA GLU A 20 18.93 -4.81 6.95
C GLU A 20 18.87 -3.29 6.73
N TYR A 21 18.04 -2.84 5.79
CA TYR A 21 18.07 -1.45 5.34
C TYR A 21 17.13 -0.49 6.08
N LEU A 22 15.95 -0.93 6.54
CA LEU A 22 14.92 -0.05 7.10
C LEU A 22 15.44 0.84 8.23
N ASP A 23 15.58 2.14 8.00
CA ASP A 23 16.13 3.06 9.01
C ASP A 23 15.68 4.50 8.73
N ASP A 24 14.40 4.66 8.41
CA ASP A 24 13.82 5.95 8.01
C ASP A 24 13.20 6.74 9.17
N GLY A 25 13.16 6.16 10.37
CA GLY A 25 12.53 6.74 11.55
C GLY A 25 11.00 6.75 11.52
N VAL A 26 10.39 6.29 10.43
CA VAL A 26 8.93 6.15 10.29
C VAL A 26 8.52 4.80 10.85
N TYR A 27 9.14 3.72 10.38
CA TYR A 27 8.93 2.38 10.92
C TYR A 27 10.16 1.93 11.71
N GLN A 28 9.93 1.40 12.91
CA GLN A 28 10.99 0.81 13.73
C GLN A 28 11.03 -0.71 13.49
N LYS A 29 12.23 -1.25 13.22
CA LYS A 29 12.43 -2.67 12.90
C LYS A 29 11.85 -3.59 13.98
N GLU A 30 11.96 -3.16 15.23
CA GLU A 30 11.54 -3.86 16.44
C GLU A 30 10.02 -3.89 16.60
N ASN A 31 9.33 -2.89 16.03
CA ASN A 31 7.87 -2.74 16.11
C ASN A 31 7.15 -3.33 14.90
N LEU A 32 7.88 -3.78 13.88
CA LEU A 32 7.28 -4.55 12.80
C LEU A 32 6.84 -5.93 13.32
N PRO A 33 5.58 -6.35 13.07
CA PRO A 33 5.15 -7.72 13.34
C PRO A 33 6.17 -8.76 12.86
N LYS A 34 6.37 -9.81 13.67
CA LYS A 34 7.33 -10.90 13.37
C LYS A 34 7.06 -11.55 12.02
N THR A 35 5.79 -11.61 11.64
CA THR A 35 5.30 -12.01 10.32
C THR A 35 4.47 -10.85 9.77
N LEU A 36 5.06 -10.06 8.87
CA LEU A 36 4.30 -9.10 8.08
C LEU A 36 3.77 -9.80 6.84
N GLU A 37 2.48 -9.65 6.61
CA GLU A 37 1.91 -10.00 5.32
C GLU A 37 2.57 -9.17 4.23
N ASN A 38 2.63 -9.73 3.02
CA ASN A 38 3.34 -9.14 1.91
C ASN A 38 2.52 -9.28 0.63
N THR A 39 2.41 -8.18 -0.11
CA THR A 39 1.65 -8.13 -1.37
C THR A 39 2.48 -8.48 -2.60
N ASN A 40 3.78 -8.76 -2.42
CA ASN A 40 4.71 -9.00 -3.51
C ASN A 40 4.72 -10.47 -3.95
N HIS A 41 5.02 -10.70 -5.23
CA HIS A 41 5.39 -12.02 -5.71
C HIS A 41 6.63 -12.53 -4.94
N PRO A 42 6.70 -13.84 -4.58
CA PRO A 42 7.85 -14.48 -3.96
C PRO A 42 9.24 -14.15 -4.56
N GLY A 43 9.34 -13.80 -5.85
CA GLY A 43 10.61 -13.44 -6.49
C GLY A 43 11.11 -12.01 -6.24
N ALA A 44 10.38 -11.16 -5.51
CA ALA A 44 10.79 -9.78 -5.20
C ALA A 44 11.80 -9.74 -4.04
N THR A 45 12.98 -10.32 -4.26
CA THR A 45 13.99 -10.64 -3.24
C THR A 45 15.24 -9.74 -3.25
N GLY A 46 15.32 -8.78 -4.17
CA GLY A 46 16.42 -7.83 -4.28
C GLY A 46 17.67 -8.34 -5.00
N ASP A 47 17.59 -9.45 -5.73
CA ASP A 47 18.79 -10.05 -6.34
C ASP A 47 19.45 -9.16 -7.41
N GLY A 48 18.66 -8.36 -8.15
CA GLY A 48 19.20 -7.35 -9.06
C GLY A 48 19.97 -6.22 -8.35
N ILE A 49 19.56 -5.86 -7.13
CA ILE A 49 20.27 -4.87 -6.31
C ILE A 49 21.61 -5.46 -5.85
N LYS A 50 21.64 -6.72 -5.42
CA LYS A 50 22.88 -7.43 -5.04
C LYS A 50 23.86 -7.48 -6.22
N MET A 51 23.41 -7.92 -7.39
CA MET A 51 24.22 -7.94 -8.61
C MET A 51 24.77 -6.56 -9.00
N ALA A 52 23.98 -5.50 -8.81
CA ALA A 52 24.43 -4.13 -9.07
C ALA A 52 25.54 -3.70 -8.08
N LYS A 53 25.42 -4.03 -6.79
CA LYS A 53 26.47 -3.76 -5.78
C LYS A 53 27.80 -4.41 -6.16
N ASP A 54 27.77 -5.65 -6.68
CA ASP A 54 28.96 -6.41 -7.05
C ASP A 54 29.78 -5.75 -8.18
N VAL A 55 29.12 -4.94 -9.02
CA VAL A 55 29.76 -4.12 -10.06
C VAL A 55 29.95 -2.66 -9.65
N ASN A 56 30.03 -2.41 -8.34
CA ASN A 56 30.29 -1.10 -7.73
C ASN A 56 29.18 -0.04 -7.95
N ALA A 57 27.95 -0.46 -8.24
CA ALA A 57 26.82 0.48 -8.30
C ALA A 57 26.56 1.14 -6.94
N GLN A 58 26.21 2.42 -6.97
CA GLN A 58 25.72 3.16 -5.82
C GLN A 58 24.26 2.80 -5.57
N LEU A 59 23.89 2.64 -4.29
CA LEU A 59 22.50 2.56 -3.85
C LEU A 59 22.05 3.89 -3.24
N VAL A 60 20.75 4.16 -3.28
CA VAL A 60 20.14 5.36 -2.72
C VAL A 60 18.79 5.02 -2.10
N ASP A 61 18.40 5.75 -1.05
CA ASP A 61 17.10 5.66 -0.37
C ASP A 61 16.73 4.28 0.20
N MET A 62 17.69 3.37 0.35
CA MET A 62 17.46 1.99 0.83
C MET A 62 16.72 1.92 2.16
N LYS A 63 16.86 2.94 3.00
CA LYS A 63 16.21 3.01 4.32
C LYS A 63 14.69 3.10 4.29
N HIS A 64 14.11 3.40 3.13
CA HIS A 64 12.68 3.64 2.99
C HIS A 64 11.95 2.40 2.45
N VAL A 65 11.01 1.90 3.25
CA VAL A 65 10.08 0.81 2.88
C VAL A 65 8.66 1.30 3.06
N GLN A 66 7.77 0.93 2.14
CA GLN A 66 6.36 1.28 2.21
C GLN A 66 5.49 0.07 2.54
N LEU A 67 4.62 0.27 3.51
CA LEU A 67 3.49 -0.60 3.79
C LEU A 67 2.24 -0.12 3.05
N LEU A 68 1.39 -1.06 2.67
CA LEU A 68 0.06 -0.81 2.13
C LEU A 68 -0.97 -1.05 3.25
N PRO A 69 -1.77 -0.05 3.66
CA PRO A 69 -2.78 -0.23 4.71
C PRO A 69 -3.95 -1.13 4.28
N MET A 70 -4.20 -1.23 2.96
CA MET A 70 -5.33 -1.95 2.37
C MET A 70 -4.85 -2.93 1.28
N PRO A 71 -4.32 -4.12 1.64
CA PRO A 71 -3.85 -5.09 0.66
C PRO A 71 -4.98 -5.62 -0.24
N ALA A 72 -4.71 -5.79 -1.54
CA ALA A 72 -5.75 -6.01 -2.57
C ALA A 72 -6.41 -7.41 -2.55
N ASP A 73 -5.96 -8.30 -1.68
CA ASP A 73 -6.50 -9.64 -1.45
C ASP A 73 -7.77 -9.65 -0.58
N ARG A 74 -8.23 -8.47 -0.15
CA ARG A 74 -9.49 -8.28 0.57
C ARG A 74 -10.38 -7.26 -0.14
N PHE A 75 -11.70 -7.43 -0.01
CA PHE A 75 -12.70 -6.68 -0.78
C PHE A 75 -12.86 -5.21 -0.37
N GLY A 76 -13.22 -4.37 -1.34
CA GLY A 76 -13.42 -2.92 -1.19
C GLY A 76 -12.28 -2.10 -1.82
N PRO A 77 -12.39 -0.77 -1.82
CA PRO A 77 -11.46 0.07 -2.56
C PRO A 77 -10.05 0.05 -1.96
N THR A 78 -9.04 -0.03 -2.82
CA THR A 78 -7.61 -0.04 -2.42
C THR A 78 -6.96 1.35 -2.44
N ILE A 79 -7.66 2.35 -3.00
CA ILE A 79 -7.14 3.70 -3.26
C ILE A 79 -8.20 4.78 -2.96
N ASN A 80 -9.47 4.54 -3.29
CA ASN A 80 -10.55 5.52 -3.11
C ASN A 80 -11.25 5.34 -1.76
N VAL A 81 -11.00 6.26 -0.84
CA VAL A 81 -11.54 6.20 0.52
C VAL A 81 -12.75 7.09 0.76
N ASP A 82 -13.20 7.80 -0.28
CA ASP A 82 -14.28 8.78 -0.25
C ASP A 82 -15.61 8.22 0.29
N ASN A 83 -15.87 6.93 0.07
CA ASN A 83 -17.11 6.24 0.47
C ASN A 83 -16.91 5.16 1.55
N VAL A 84 -15.77 5.14 2.24
CA VAL A 84 -15.48 4.14 3.29
C VAL A 84 -14.96 4.82 4.56
N ILE A 85 -15.03 4.11 5.68
CA ILE A 85 -14.39 4.51 6.94
C ILE A 85 -13.58 3.36 7.53
N PHE A 86 -12.58 3.70 8.34
CA PHE A 86 -11.80 2.73 9.09
C PHE A 86 -12.17 2.82 10.56
N ILE A 87 -12.68 1.72 11.11
CA ILE A 87 -13.01 1.62 12.53
C ILE A 87 -12.11 0.58 13.20
N ASN A 88 -11.70 0.86 14.44
CA ASN A 88 -10.99 -0.13 15.25
C ASN A 88 -11.95 -1.21 15.77
N LYS A 89 -11.43 -2.21 16.49
CA LYS A 89 -12.23 -3.29 17.07
C LYS A 89 -13.21 -2.85 18.17
N ASP A 90 -13.11 -1.60 18.63
CA ASP A 90 -14.06 -1.00 19.57
C ASP A 90 -15.16 -0.19 18.86
N GLY A 91 -15.17 -0.17 17.52
CA GLY A 91 -16.20 0.51 16.72
C GLY A 91 -15.93 1.98 16.43
N ASN A 92 -14.76 2.51 16.78
CA ASN A 92 -14.44 3.93 16.66
C ASN A 92 -13.53 4.22 15.46
N ARG A 93 -13.78 5.33 14.75
CA ARG A 93 -12.82 5.87 13.79
C ARG A 93 -11.60 6.41 14.52
N TYR A 94 -10.41 6.18 13.96
CA TYR A 94 -9.14 6.48 14.62
C TYR A 94 -8.13 7.21 13.73
N VAL A 95 -8.40 7.36 12.44
CA VAL A 95 -7.48 7.97 11.47
C VAL A 95 -8.26 8.67 10.36
N LYS A 96 -7.66 9.69 9.74
CA LYS A 96 -8.16 10.23 8.46
C LYS A 96 -7.85 9.21 7.35
N GLU A 97 -8.89 8.67 6.73
CA GLU A 97 -8.74 7.58 5.77
C GLU A 97 -8.04 8.01 4.47
N ASP A 98 -8.03 9.33 4.17
CA ASP A 98 -7.33 9.95 3.04
C ASP A 98 -5.91 10.42 3.38
N GLY A 99 -5.39 9.99 4.52
CA GLY A 99 -4.04 10.29 4.96
C GLY A 99 -2.96 9.55 4.18
N ARG A 100 -1.71 9.88 4.51
CA ARG A 100 -0.57 9.19 3.92
C ARG A 100 -0.53 7.73 4.40
N ARG A 101 0.01 6.83 3.58
CA ARG A 101 0.10 5.39 3.90
C ARG A 101 0.81 5.12 5.23
N ASP A 102 1.89 5.83 5.51
CA ASP A 102 2.64 5.76 6.77
C ASP A 102 1.78 6.17 7.98
N GLU A 103 1.09 7.32 7.90
CA GLU A 103 0.15 7.77 8.94
C GLU A 103 -0.92 6.73 9.25
N ILE A 104 -1.53 6.14 8.21
CA ILE A 104 -2.57 5.12 8.36
C ILE A 104 -2.00 3.84 8.98
N CYS A 105 -0.84 3.37 8.50
CA CYS A 105 -0.22 2.15 9.01
C CYS A 105 0.20 2.28 10.47
N LEU A 106 0.82 3.41 10.85
CA LEU A 106 1.23 3.69 12.23
C LEU A 106 0.03 3.80 13.17
N ALA A 107 -1.01 4.53 12.77
CA ALA A 107 -2.25 4.63 13.54
C ALA A 107 -2.92 3.25 13.71
N THR A 108 -2.80 2.39 12.70
CA THR A 108 -3.35 1.02 12.72
C THR A 108 -2.55 0.11 13.65
N PHE A 109 -1.21 0.18 13.64
CA PHE A 109 -0.38 -0.58 14.58
C PHE A 109 -0.61 -0.19 16.05
N ALA A 110 -1.08 1.03 16.31
CA ALA A 110 -1.51 1.46 17.64
C ALA A 110 -2.89 0.90 18.06
N GLN A 111 -3.67 0.32 17.14
CA GLN A 111 -4.94 -0.33 17.45
C GLN A 111 -4.72 -1.77 17.93
N LYS A 112 -5.74 -2.33 18.60
CA LYS A 112 -5.76 -3.73 19.03
C LYS A 112 -5.43 -4.67 17.86
N ASP A 113 -4.43 -5.52 18.07
CA ASP A 113 -3.91 -6.50 17.12
C ASP A 113 -3.34 -5.92 15.81
N GLY A 114 -3.14 -4.59 15.71
CA GLY A 114 -2.68 -3.96 14.47
C GLY A 114 -3.70 -4.07 13.33
N GLN A 115 -4.99 -4.16 13.67
CA GLN A 115 -6.08 -4.47 12.75
C GLN A 115 -7.23 -3.48 12.86
N TYR A 116 -8.01 -3.36 11.78
CA TYR A 116 -9.20 -2.53 11.73
C TYR A 116 -10.25 -3.14 10.78
N TYR A 117 -11.49 -2.69 10.90
CA TYR A 117 -12.53 -2.95 9.91
C TYR A 117 -12.66 -1.75 8.98
N MET A 118 -12.58 -2.00 7.68
CA MET A 118 -13.07 -1.05 6.68
C MET A 118 -14.56 -1.28 6.50
N ILE A 119 -15.36 -0.22 6.66
CA ILE A 119 -16.82 -0.25 6.54
C ILE A 119 -17.25 0.50 5.28
N ASN A 120 -18.18 -0.11 4.54
CA ASN A 120 -18.87 0.50 3.41
C ASN A 120 -20.29 -0.05 3.27
N ASP A 121 -21.05 0.45 2.31
CA ASP A 121 -22.39 -0.04 2.00
C ASP A 121 -22.53 -0.48 0.54
N SER A 122 -23.77 -0.81 0.15
CA SER A 122 -24.13 -1.32 -1.17
C SER A 122 -23.84 -0.35 -2.31
N GLN A 123 -23.73 0.95 -2.04
CA GLN A 123 -23.62 1.99 -3.08
C GLN A 123 -22.30 1.92 -3.85
N ILE A 124 -21.27 1.30 -3.27
CA ILE A 124 -19.96 1.15 -3.92
C ILE A 124 -19.65 -0.27 -4.36
N ILE A 125 -20.63 -1.18 -4.24
CA ILE A 125 -20.48 -2.55 -4.71
C ILE A 125 -20.72 -2.56 -6.23
N PRO A 126 -19.74 -3.01 -7.03
CA PRO A 126 -19.94 -3.12 -8.47
C PRO A 126 -20.99 -4.18 -8.78
N SER A 127 -21.71 -4.01 -9.89
CA SER A 127 -22.81 -4.89 -10.28
C SER A 127 -22.38 -6.34 -10.53
N ASP A 128 -21.13 -6.56 -10.93
CA ASP A 128 -20.53 -7.89 -11.11
C ASP A 128 -20.03 -8.50 -9.79
N ARG A 129 -20.11 -7.74 -8.68
CA ARG A 129 -19.67 -8.12 -7.34
C ARG A 129 -18.19 -8.56 -7.31
N LYS A 130 -17.32 -7.95 -8.13
CA LYS A 130 -15.88 -8.26 -8.14
C LYS A 130 -15.00 -7.17 -7.55
N THR A 131 -13.88 -7.56 -6.95
CA THR A 131 -12.82 -6.62 -6.55
C THR A 131 -12.10 -6.04 -7.77
N THR A 132 -11.30 -4.99 -7.57
CA THR A 132 -10.38 -4.48 -8.59
C THR A 132 -9.36 -5.53 -9.07
N SER A 133 -9.05 -6.53 -8.24
CA SER A 133 -8.20 -7.67 -8.57
C SER A 133 -8.96 -8.83 -9.25
N GLY A 134 -10.27 -8.69 -9.48
CA GLY A 134 -11.12 -9.67 -10.15
C GLY A 134 -11.64 -10.80 -9.27
N GLN A 135 -11.44 -10.73 -7.94
CA GLN A 135 -11.94 -11.72 -6.99
C GLN A 135 -13.45 -11.55 -6.78
N ASP A 136 -14.15 -12.67 -6.66
CA ASP A 136 -15.59 -12.72 -6.43
C ASP A 136 -15.92 -12.41 -4.96
N LEU A 137 -16.83 -11.46 -4.72
CA LEU A 137 -17.25 -11.05 -3.38
C LEU A 137 -17.92 -12.20 -2.61
N ASP A 138 -18.72 -13.04 -3.27
CA ASP A 138 -19.45 -14.11 -2.60
C ASP A 138 -18.47 -15.20 -2.13
N GLU A 139 -17.40 -15.44 -2.88
CA GLU A 139 -16.29 -16.28 -2.41
C GLU A 139 -15.56 -15.68 -1.20
N LEU A 140 -15.33 -14.37 -1.20
CA LEU A 140 -14.67 -13.67 -0.09
C LEU A 140 -15.54 -13.67 1.18
N ILE A 141 -16.87 -13.56 1.02
CA ILE A 141 -17.85 -13.72 2.11
C ILE A 141 -17.83 -15.16 2.63
N LYS A 142 -17.86 -16.15 1.75
CA LYS A 142 -17.78 -17.57 2.13
C LYS A 142 -16.49 -17.92 2.89
N LYS A 143 -15.38 -17.26 2.55
CA LYS A 143 -14.08 -17.39 3.26
C LYS A 143 -14.05 -16.63 4.59
N GLY A 144 -15.05 -15.82 4.91
CA GLY A 144 -15.09 -14.97 6.10
C GLY A 144 -14.13 -13.78 6.06
N THR A 145 -13.58 -13.46 4.89
CA THR A 145 -12.68 -12.30 4.70
C THR A 145 -13.44 -10.98 4.57
N VAL A 146 -14.73 -11.08 4.23
CA VAL A 146 -15.69 -9.99 4.12
C VAL A 146 -16.96 -10.43 4.82
N ILE A 147 -17.58 -9.52 5.56
CA ILE A 147 -18.85 -9.75 6.23
C ILE A 147 -19.87 -8.86 5.54
N GLU A 148 -20.92 -9.46 5.01
CA GLU A 148 -22.08 -8.77 4.44
C GLU A 148 -23.25 -8.91 5.41
N ALA A 149 -23.93 -7.80 5.71
CA ALA A 149 -25.12 -7.80 6.54
C ALA A 149 -26.15 -6.79 6.03
N PRO A 150 -27.45 -7.13 5.95
CA PRO A 150 -28.49 -6.23 5.46
C PRO A 150 -28.71 -5.00 6.35
N THR A 151 -28.33 -5.06 7.63
CA THR A 151 -28.49 -3.95 8.59
C THR A 151 -27.23 -3.76 9.44
N LEU A 152 -27.05 -2.54 9.98
CA LEU A 152 -25.96 -2.26 10.93
C LEU A 152 -26.05 -3.11 12.20
N ALA A 153 -27.25 -3.42 12.67
CA ALA A 153 -27.49 -4.29 13.83
C ALA A 153 -26.99 -5.73 13.60
N GLN A 154 -27.14 -6.24 12.38
CA GLN A 154 -26.60 -7.55 12.03
C GLN A 154 -25.08 -7.47 11.81
N LEU A 155 -24.59 -6.41 11.17
CA LEU A 155 -23.15 -6.21 10.98
C LEU A 155 -22.41 -6.13 12.32
N SER A 156 -22.95 -5.36 13.28
CA SER A 156 -22.37 -5.16 14.61
C SER A 156 -22.20 -6.48 15.35
N LYS A 157 -23.23 -7.35 15.30
CA LYS A 157 -23.19 -8.69 15.88
C LYS A 157 -22.10 -9.56 15.26
N GLU A 158 -21.98 -9.57 13.92
CA GLU A 158 -20.99 -10.38 13.20
C GLU A 158 -19.55 -9.93 13.46
N ILE A 159 -19.31 -8.62 13.62
CA ILE A 159 -17.96 -8.08 13.90
C ILE A 159 -17.65 -7.94 15.40
N GLY A 160 -18.61 -8.27 16.27
CA GLY A 160 -18.44 -8.22 17.73
C GLY A 160 -18.34 -6.80 18.32
N ILE A 161 -18.96 -5.81 17.67
CA ILE A 161 -19.01 -4.41 18.13
C ILE A 161 -20.42 -4.12 18.67
N PRO A 162 -20.58 -3.39 19.80
CA PRO A 162 -21.90 -2.96 20.27
C PRO A 162 -22.66 -2.18 19.20
N GLU A 163 -23.94 -2.51 19.00
CA GLU A 163 -24.77 -1.89 17.94
C GLU A 163 -24.85 -0.37 18.08
N ASP A 164 -25.06 0.12 19.28
CA ASP A 164 -25.16 1.55 19.59
C ASP A 164 -23.88 2.30 19.23
N VAL A 165 -22.72 1.69 19.48
CA VAL A 165 -21.41 2.26 19.11
C VAL A 165 -21.23 2.31 17.59
N LEU A 166 -21.51 1.21 16.87
CA LEU A 166 -21.37 1.18 15.42
C LEU A 166 -22.33 2.17 14.75
N VAL A 167 -23.61 2.18 15.15
CA VAL A 167 -24.62 3.08 14.63
C VAL A 167 -24.22 4.54 14.89
N LYS A 168 -23.73 4.86 16.09
CA LYS A 168 -23.22 6.20 16.40
C LYS A 168 -22.08 6.59 15.47
N THR A 169 -21.08 5.73 15.28
CA THR A 169 -19.94 6.01 14.40
C THR A 169 -20.37 6.26 12.95
N ILE A 170 -21.30 5.47 12.42
CA ILE A 170 -21.83 5.65 11.06
C ILE A 170 -22.63 6.95 10.95
N ASN A 171 -23.46 7.27 11.94
CA ASN A 171 -24.21 8.53 11.96
C ASN A 171 -23.28 9.76 12.05
N ASP A 172 -22.24 9.70 12.90
CA ASP A 172 -21.25 10.76 13.01
C ASP A 172 -20.50 10.96 11.68
N PHE A 173 -20.17 9.87 10.98
CA PHE A 173 -19.59 9.95 9.63
C PHE A 173 -20.56 10.57 8.62
N ASN A 174 -21.82 10.13 8.60
CA ASN A 174 -22.82 10.64 7.67
C ASN A 174 -23.10 12.14 7.87
N GLN A 175 -23.09 12.63 9.13
CA GLN A 175 -23.13 14.06 9.43
C GLN A 175 -21.87 14.80 8.97
N ALA A 176 -20.70 14.17 9.11
CA ALA A 176 -19.44 14.73 8.64
C ALA A 176 -19.40 14.86 7.12
N VAL A 177 -20.01 13.93 6.38
CA VAL A 177 -20.19 14.02 4.92
C VAL A 177 -21.04 15.23 4.54
N GLU A 178 -22.17 15.46 5.22
CA GLU A 178 -23.04 16.63 4.97
C GLU A 178 -22.32 17.95 5.23
N LYS A 179 -21.61 18.03 6.35
CA LYS A 179 -20.89 19.23 6.79
C LYS A 179 -19.54 19.41 6.10
N LYS A 180 -19.06 18.38 5.40
CA LYS A 180 -17.68 18.25 4.88
C LYS A 180 -16.62 18.56 5.94
N SER A 181 -16.83 18.10 7.17
CA SER A 181 -15.98 18.44 8.32
C SER A 181 -15.94 17.31 9.35
N ASN A 182 -14.79 17.07 9.95
CA ASN A 182 -14.58 16.07 11.01
C ASN A 182 -13.39 16.43 11.91
N ASN A 183 -13.28 15.74 13.04
CA ASN A 183 -12.20 15.94 14.03
C ASN A 183 -10.88 15.21 13.69
N LEU A 184 -10.86 14.37 12.66
CA LEU A 184 -9.69 13.58 12.24
C LEU A 184 -8.88 14.27 11.13
N GLY A 185 -9.39 15.35 10.54
CA GLY A 185 -8.72 16.12 9.49
C GLY A 185 -8.90 15.60 8.06
N ARG A 186 -9.79 14.61 7.84
CA ARG A 186 -10.13 14.11 6.49
C ARG A 186 -10.74 15.22 5.62
N GLN A 187 -10.37 15.24 4.33
CA GLN A 187 -10.73 16.26 3.35
C GLN A 187 -11.53 15.71 2.16
N ILE A 188 -11.41 14.41 1.86
CA ILE A 188 -12.10 13.77 0.73
C ILE A 188 -13.43 13.16 1.20
N TRP A 189 -14.51 13.50 0.50
CA TRP A 189 -15.88 13.12 0.85
C TRP A 189 -16.62 12.55 -0.36
N GLY A 190 -17.17 11.35 -0.20
CA GLY A 190 -18.08 10.72 -1.14
C GLY A 190 -19.50 10.68 -0.57
N ASN A 191 -20.14 9.53 -0.69
CA ASN A 191 -21.49 9.27 -0.20
C ASN A 191 -21.50 8.96 1.30
N LYS A 192 -22.68 9.13 1.89
CA LYS A 192 -23.02 8.54 3.18
C LYS A 192 -23.01 7.01 3.10
N ILE A 193 -22.82 6.37 4.24
CA ILE A 193 -22.98 4.93 4.44
C ILE A 193 -24.36 4.74 5.07
N GLU A 194 -25.38 4.49 4.25
CA GLU A 194 -26.79 4.47 4.71
C GLU A 194 -27.67 3.44 3.98
N LYS A 195 -27.17 2.76 2.94
CA LYS A 195 -27.96 1.81 2.14
C LYS A 195 -27.42 0.38 2.24
N GLY A 196 -28.12 -0.46 2.99
CA GLY A 196 -27.82 -1.88 3.09
C GLY A 196 -27.85 -2.61 1.73
N PRO A 197 -27.15 -3.76 1.58
CA PRO A 197 -26.30 -4.37 2.60
C PRO A 197 -25.07 -3.52 2.97
N PHE A 198 -24.61 -3.70 4.20
CA PHE A 198 -23.40 -3.12 4.75
C PHE A 198 -22.29 -4.17 4.79
N TYR A 199 -21.06 -3.71 4.62
CA TYR A 199 -19.90 -4.58 4.49
C TYR A 199 -18.84 -4.19 5.50
N ALA A 200 -18.26 -5.19 6.16
CA ALA A 200 -17.06 -5.03 6.97
C ALA A 200 -15.96 -5.93 6.43
N THR A 201 -14.79 -5.35 6.17
CA THR A 201 -13.60 -6.10 5.76
C THR A 201 -12.51 -5.90 6.80
N LEU A 202 -12.04 -6.98 7.43
CA LEU A 202 -10.91 -6.91 8.35
C LEU A 202 -9.62 -6.63 7.56
N ARG A 203 -8.85 -5.63 7.96
CA ARG A 203 -7.66 -5.13 7.26
C ARG A 203 -6.49 -4.97 8.23
N PHE A 204 -5.29 -4.94 7.66
CA PHE A 204 -4.03 -4.67 8.36
C PHE A 204 -2.96 -4.22 7.34
N PRO A 205 -1.91 -3.50 7.78
CA PRO A 205 -0.79 -3.12 6.93
C PRO A 205 0.03 -4.33 6.43
N ALA A 206 0.45 -4.28 5.17
CA ALA A 206 1.30 -5.31 4.54
C ALA A 206 2.50 -4.70 3.80
N LEU A 207 3.62 -5.43 3.71
CA LEU A 207 4.79 -5.05 2.91
C LEU A 207 4.38 -4.91 1.44
N HIS A 208 4.83 -3.84 0.82
CA HIS A 208 4.32 -3.48 -0.49
C HIS A 208 5.37 -3.00 -1.48
N HIS A 209 6.24 -2.07 -1.10
CA HIS A 209 7.18 -1.48 -2.05
C HIS A 209 8.45 -1.01 -1.36
N THR A 210 9.58 -1.10 -2.06
CA THR A 210 10.87 -0.59 -1.59
C THR A 210 11.29 0.59 -2.45
N MET A 211 11.31 1.80 -1.88
CA MET A 211 11.58 3.02 -2.64
C MET A 211 13.06 3.19 -2.98
N GLY A 212 13.94 2.59 -2.17
CA GLY A 212 15.37 2.59 -2.40
C GLY A 212 15.83 1.48 -3.34
N GLY A 213 16.96 1.72 -3.99
CA GLY A 213 17.54 0.78 -4.93
C GLY A 213 18.79 1.33 -5.60
N VAL A 214 19.08 0.82 -6.79
CA VAL A 214 20.21 1.22 -7.63
C VAL A 214 20.04 2.68 -8.06
N LYS A 215 21.05 3.51 -7.81
CA LYS A 215 21.05 4.91 -8.25
C LYS A 215 21.21 4.98 -9.77
N ILE A 216 20.34 5.75 -10.41
CA ILE A 216 20.39 6.03 -11.85
C ILE A 216 20.43 7.55 -12.10
N ASN A 217 20.89 7.94 -13.29
CA ASN A 217 20.66 9.30 -13.80
C ASN A 217 19.38 9.37 -14.66
N GLU A 218 19.05 10.56 -15.17
CA GLU A 218 17.87 10.80 -16.04
C GLU A 218 17.87 9.99 -17.35
N LYS A 219 19.02 9.44 -17.75
CA LYS A 219 19.17 8.55 -18.91
C LYS A 219 19.05 7.07 -18.52
N ALA A 220 18.66 6.77 -17.29
CA ALA A 220 18.57 5.45 -16.68
C ALA A 220 19.90 4.69 -16.60
N GLN A 221 21.04 5.39 -16.71
CA GLN A 221 22.36 4.77 -16.54
C GLN A 221 22.63 4.53 -15.06
N VAL A 222 23.13 3.35 -14.71
CA VAL A 222 23.54 3.04 -13.34
C VAL A 222 24.75 3.90 -12.97
N ILE A 223 24.70 4.50 -11.78
CA ILE A 223 25.77 5.34 -11.24
C ILE A 223 26.61 4.53 -10.26
N ASP A 224 27.92 4.57 -10.41
CA ASP A 224 28.87 3.93 -9.49
C ASP A 224 29.12 4.76 -8.23
N LYS A 225 29.89 4.21 -7.28
CA LYS A 225 30.27 4.91 -6.04
C LYS A 225 31.16 6.15 -6.26
N ASN A 226 31.76 6.33 -7.44
CA ASN A 226 32.53 7.52 -7.81
C ASN A 226 31.63 8.59 -8.48
N ASN A 227 30.30 8.41 -8.50
CA ASN A 227 29.33 9.24 -9.19
C ASN A 227 29.50 9.27 -10.72
N ALA A 228 30.12 8.24 -11.31
CA ALA A 228 30.25 8.09 -12.75
C ALA A 228 29.24 7.06 -13.29
N PRO A 229 28.70 7.23 -14.51
CA PRO A 229 27.91 6.19 -15.15
C PRO A 229 28.74 4.93 -15.44
N ILE A 230 28.21 3.76 -15.09
CA ILE A 230 28.80 2.48 -15.48
C ILE A 230 28.47 2.22 -16.96
N ASN A 231 29.51 2.20 -17.80
CA ASN A 231 29.35 2.03 -19.25
C ASN A 231 28.58 0.75 -19.60
N GLY A 232 27.51 0.89 -20.40
CA GLY A 232 26.68 -0.22 -20.84
C GLY A 232 25.71 -0.79 -19.80
N LEU A 233 25.60 -0.21 -18.60
CA LEU A 233 24.70 -0.68 -17.54
C LEU A 233 23.59 0.33 -17.24
N TYR A 234 22.35 -0.15 -17.31
CA TYR A 234 21.13 0.62 -17.09
C TYR A 234 20.23 -0.08 -16.07
N ALA A 235 19.32 0.65 -15.45
CA ALA A 235 18.30 0.07 -14.57
C ALA A 235 16.98 0.85 -14.66
N ALA A 236 15.85 0.18 -14.44
CA ALA A 236 14.54 0.79 -14.50
C ALA A 236 13.52 0.11 -13.58
N GLY A 237 12.59 0.89 -13.05
CA GLY A 237 11.53 0.43 -12.16
C GLY A 237 11.98 0.28 -10.70
N GLU A 238 11.26 -0.53 -9.92
CA GLU A 238 11.44 -0.63 -8.46
C GLU A 238 12.84 -1.11 -8.02
N VAL A 239 13.65 -1.67 -8.92
CA VAL A 239 15.05 -1.97 -8.61
C VAL A 239 15.89 -0.69 -8.38
N THR A 240 15.38 0.46 -8.79
CA THR A 240 16.05 1.77 -8.72
C THR A 240 15.58 2.58 -7.50
N GLY A 241 16.44 3.48 -7.04
CA GLY A 241 16.13 4.42 -5.95
C GLY A 241 16.18 5.88 -6.38
N GLY A 242 15.65 6.78 -5.56
CA GLY A 242 15.69 8.24 -5.76
C GLY A 242 14.47 8.83 -6.48
N ILE A 243 13.60 7.99 -7.05
CA ILE A 243 12.40 8.44 -7.80
C ILE A 243 11.26 8.79 -6.83
N HIS A 244 11.05 7.95 -5.81
CA HIS A 244 9.88 8.05 -4.91
C HIS A 244 10.22 8.65 -3.55
N GLY A 245 11.51 8.90 -3.28
CA GLY A 245 11.99 9.41 -1.99
C GLY A 245 11.50 8.57 -0.81
N ALA A 246 11.05 9.24 0.25
CA ALA A 246 10.66 8.57 1.49
C ALA A 246 9.30 7.83 1.43
N ASN A 247 8.40 8.18 0.50
CA ASN A 247 7.08 7.57 0.44
C ASN A 247 6.46 7.71 -0.96
N ARG A 248 6.22 6.57 -1.62
CA ARG A 248 5.65 6.53 -2.96
C ARG A 248 4.15 6.85 -2.96
N LEU A 249 3.70 7.73 -3.86
CA LEU A 249 2.27 7.95 -4.12
C LEU A 249 1.63 6.76 -4.87
N GLY A 250 0.36 6.49 -4.59
CA GLY A 250 -0.42 5.51 -5.33
C GLY A 250 -0.43 5.82 -6.84
N GLY A 251 -0.27 4.81 -7.69
CA GLY A 251 -0.19 4.96 -9.15
C GLY A 251 1.20 5.24 -9.71
N ASN A 252 2.09 5.94 -8.98
CA ASN A 252 3.39 6.37 -9.51
C ASN A 252 4.35 5.23 -9.91
N ALA A 253 4.26 4.05 -9.29
CA ALA A 253 5.11 2.91 -9.66
C ALA A 253 4.89 2.45 -11.11
N ILE A 254 3.62 2.41 -11.57
CA ILE A 254 3.31 2.01 -12.94
C ILE A 254 3.80 3.06 -13.93
N THR A 255 3.65 4.34 -13.59
CA THR A 255 4.21 5.44 -14.39
C THR A 255 5.73 5.33 -14.49
N ASP A 256 6.41 5.08 -13.37
CA ASP A 256 7.86 4.88 -13.30
C ASP A 256 8.34 3.76 -14.23
N ILE A 257 7.82 2.53 -14.09
CA ILE A 257 8.32 1.40 -14.88
C ILE A 257 8.15 1.62 -16.40
N ILE A 258 7.06 2.28 -16.82
CA ILE A 258 6.81 2.57 -18.24
C ILE A 258 7.75 3.66 -18.74
N VAL A 259 7.92 4.73 -17.97
CA VAL A 259 8.76 5.88 -18.36
C VAL A 259 10.24 5.49 -18.34
N PHE A 260 10.76 5.03 -17.20
CA PHE A 260 12.18 4.70 -17.07
C PHE A 260 12.57 3.43 -17.84
N GLY A 261 11.66 2.47 -17.99
CA GLY A 261 11.87 1.32 -18.87
C GLY A 261 12.09 1.74 -20.33
N ARG A 262 11.25 2.66 -20.84
CA ARG A 262 11.40 3.21 -22.19
C ARG A 262 12.65 4.08 -22.34
N ILE A 263 13.02 4.85 -21.31
CA ILE A 263 14.25 5.66 -21.30
C ILE A 263 15.49 4.76 -21.35
N ALA A 264 15.54 3.71 -20.52
CA ALA A 264 16.64 2.75 -20.51
C ALA A 264 16.80 2.06 -21.87
N GLY A 265 15.70 1.55 -22.43
CA GLY A 265 15.69 0.90 -23.74
C GLY A 265 16.12 1.82 -24.90
N LYS A 266 15.80 3.11 -24.85
CA LYS A 266 16.26 4.07 -25.87
C LYS A 266 17.73 4.44 -25.73
N ASN A 267 18.19 4.68 -24.51
CA ASN A 267 19.56 5.15 -24.28
C ASN A 267 20.59 4.05 -24.47
N ILE A 268 20.27 2.81 -24.10
CA ILE A 268 21.18 1.67 -24.29
C ILE A 268 21.50 1.43 -25.78
N MET A 269 20.58 1.74 -26.68
CA MET A 269 20.79 1.59 -28.13
C MET A 269 21.66 2.70 -28.74
N ARG A 270 21.82 3.84 -28.06
CA ARG A 270 22.57 5.00 -28.56
C ARG A 270 24.06 5.01 -28.16
N GLN A 271 24.48 4.12 -27.25
CA GLN A 271 25.87 3.95 -26.84
C GLN A 271 26.63 2.94 -27.69
#